data_AF-A0A7I7Z0F1-F1
#
_entry.id   AF-A0A7I7Z0F1-F1
#
_cell.length_a   1.000
_cell.length_b   1.000
_cell.length_c   1.000
_cell.angle_alpha   90.00
_cell.angle_beta   90.00
_cell.angle_gamma   90.00
#
_symmetry.space_group_name_H-M   'P 1'
#
loop_
_entity.id
_entity.type
_entity.pdbx_description
1 polymer ?
#
loop_
_entity_poly.entity_id
_entity_poly.type
_entity_poly.pdbx_seq_one_letter_code
_entity_poly.pdbx_strand_id
1 'polypeptide(L)'
;MTVRHGVRAAQPDLVVYVRRSPDHTGEDGPQVGLIIAKPVGSAVERHRVARRLRHVARTMLGDLGACDRMVIRALPSSRNVSSARLEQQLRRGLRRACDSAAKQ
;
A
#
# COMPACT_ATOMS: atom_id res chain seq x y z
N MET A 1 3.69 16.20 -12.48
CA MET A 1 2.91 14.97 -12.76
C MET A 1 1.72 14.92 -11.82
N THR A 2 0.53 15.09 -12.37
CA THR A 2 -0.75 15.18 -11.68
C THR A 2 -1.15 13.81 -11.12
N VAL A 3 -1.19 13.67 -9.79
CA VAL A 3 -1.89 12.59 -9.09
C VAL A 3 -3.40 12.81 -9.22
N ARG A 4 -3.93 12.72 -10.46
CA ARG A 4 -5.30 13.16 -10.77
C ARG A 4 -6.39 12.12 -10.45
N HIS A 5 -6.04 10.86 -10.17
CA HIS A 5 -7.03 9.77 -10.01
C HIS A 5 -6.60 8.69 -8.99
N GLY A 6 -6.09 9.07 -7.83
CA GLY A 6 -5.70 8.07 -6.81
C GLY A 6 -5.97 8.57 -5.40
N VAL A 7 -6.57 7.73 -4.57
CA VAL A 7 -6.84 8.04 -3.18
C VAL A 7 -5.60 7.78 -2.35
N ARG A 8 -5.26 8.74 -1.49
CA ARG A 8 -4.12 8.67 -0.58
C ARG A 8 -4.61 8.51 0.86
N ALA A 9 -4.10 7.49 1.56
CA ALA A 9 -4.28 7.31 2.98
C ALA A 9 -2.93 7.27 3.70
N ALA A 10 -2.65 8.28 4.52
CA ALA A 10 -1.44 8.34 5.32
C ALA A 10 -1.63 7.64 6.68
N GLN A 11 -0.62 6.88 7.10
CA GLN A 11 -0.47 6.27 8.41
C GLN A 11 0.88 6.67 9.02
N PRO A 12 1.09 6.47 10.33
CA PRO A 12 2.34 6.85 10.98
C PRO A 12 3.59 6.19 10.38
N ASP A 13 3.49 4.93 9.95
CA ASP A 13 4.65 4.16 9.46
C ASP A 13 4.62 3.88 7.95
N LEU A 14 3.50 4.18 7.28
CA LEU A 14 3.33 3.93 5.85
C LEU A 14 2.33 4.89 5.21
N VAL A 15 2.38 5.02 3.89
CA VAL A 15 1.37 5.72 3.10
C VAL A 15 0.85 4.78 2.03
N VAL A 16 -0.47 4.67 1.92
CA VAL A 16 -1.14 3.85 0.91
C VAL A 16 -1.69 4.76 -0.17
N TYR A 17 -1.46 4.40 -1.42
CA TYR A 17 -2.10 4.99 -2.58
C TYR A 17 -2.91 3.90 -3.25
N VAL A 18 -4.20 4.14 -3.47
CA VAL A 18 -5.07 3.22 -4.19
C VAL A 18 -5.62 3.95 -5.39
N ARG A 19 -5.44 3.36 -6.57
CA ARG A 19 -6.14 3.76 -7.79
C ARG A 19 -7.05 2.62 -8.18
N ARG A 20 -8.35 2.91 -8.24
CA ARG A 20 -9.32 2.04 -8.90
C ARG A 20 -9.32 2.39 -10.38
N SER A 21 -9.24 1.38 -11.23
CA SER A 21 -9.34 1.54 -12.68
C SER A 21 -10.46 0.62 -13.17
N PRO A 22 -11.72 1.09 -13.16
CA PRO A 22 -12.85 0.26 -13.60
C PRO A 22 -12.78 -0.08 -15.10
N ASP A 23 -12.11 0.75 -15.91
CA ASP A 23 -12.05 0.63 -17.37
C ASP A 23 -10.83 -0.14 -17.91
N HIS A 24 -10.02 -0.75 -17.04
CA HIS A 24 -8.96 -1.64 -17.50
C HIS A 24 -9.48 -3.07 -17.50
N THR A 25 -9.35 -3.73 -18.65
CA THR A 25 -9.58 -5.17 -18.84
C THR A 25 -8.23 -5.85 -19.01
N GLY A 26 -7.25 -5.48 -18.18
CA GLY A 26 -5.95 -6.15 -18.18
C GLY A 26 -6.08 -7.50 -17.48
N GLU A 27 -5.62 -8.57 -18.11
CA GLU A 27 -5.57 -9.92 -17.50
C GLU A 27 -4.61 -9.99 -16.29
N ASP A 28 -3.81 -8.94 -16.08
CA ASP A 28 -2.97 -8.78 -14.91
C ASP A 28 -3.84 -8.34 -13.71
N GLY A 29 -4.18 -9.28 -12.83
CA GLY A 29 -4.93 -9.04 -11.59
C GLY A 29 -4.34 -7.94 -10.66
N PRO A 30 -4.88 -7.77 -9.43
CA PRO A 30 -4.57 -6.61 -8.59
C PRO A 30 -3.06 -6.42 -8.37
N GLN A 31 -2.57 -5.23 -8.70
CA GLN A 31 -1.14 -4.93 -8.66
C GLN A 31 -0.77 -4.20 -7.38
N VAL A 32 0.23 -4.72 -6.65
CA VAL A 32 0.77 -4.10 -5.43
C VAL A 32 2.22 -3.67 -5.64
N GLY A 33 2.44 -2.35 -5.67
CA GLY A 33 3.77 -1.74 -5.67
C GLY A 33 4.25 -1.43 -4.25
N LEU A 34 5.55 -1.62 -4.00
CA LEU A 34 6.20 -1.24 -2.75
C LEU A 34 7.27 -0.17 -3.01
N ILE A 35 7.19 0.94 -2.29
CA ILE A 35 8.20 2.01 -2.30
C ILE A 35 8.88 2.06 -0.95
N ILE A 36 10.16 1.71 -0.91
CA ILE A 36 10.96 1.72 0.32
C ILE A 36 12.13 2.67 0.11
N ALA A 37 11.97 3.88 0.65
CA ALA A 37 12.93 4.96 0.46
C ALA A 37 14.25 4.67 1.19
N LYS A 38 15.35 5.23 0.68
CA LYS A 38 16.69 5.14 1.30
C LYS A 38 16.71 5.46 2.81
N PRO A 39 15.95 6.46 3.32
CA PRO A 39 15.94 6.79 4.75
C PRO A 39 15.34 5.71 5.67
N VAL A 40 14.73 4.65 5.13
CA VAL A 40 14.20 3.53 5.94
C VAL A 40 15.33 2.70 6.58
N GLY A 41 16.54 2.73 6.03
CA GLY A 41 17.70 2.07 6.61
C GLY A 41 18.57 1.34 5.60
N SER A 42 19.40 0.45 6.11
CA SER A 42 20.29 -0.42 5.36
C SER A 42 19.54 -1.29 4.33
N ALA A 43 20.27 -1.88 3.38
CA ALA A 43 19.67 -2.80 2.41
C ALA A 43 18.93 -3.96 3.10
N VAL A 44 19.46 -4.49 4.21
CA VAL A 44 18.84 -5.59 4.95
C VAL A 44 17.53 -5.15 5.61
N GLU A 45 17.52 -3.97 6.25
CA GLU A 45 16.30 -3.39 6.84
C GLU A 45 15.23 -3.16 5.78
N ARG A 46 15.60 -2.59 4.62
CA ARG A 46 14.68 -2.36 3.50
C ARG A 46 14.10 -3.67 2.96
N HIS A 47 14.92 -4.71 2.78
CA HIS A 47 14.41 -6.02 2.34
C HIS A 47 13.51 -6.68 3.41
N ARG A 48 13.83 -6.51 4.70
CA ARG A 48 12.99 -7.01 5.79
C ARG A 48 11.62 -6.34 5.80
N VAL A 49 11.58 -5.01 5.65
CA VAL A 49 10.34 -4.24 5.51
C VAL A 49 9.57 -4.68 4.25
N ALA A 50 10.25 -4.83 3.11
CA ALA A 50 9.64 -5.30 1.87
C ALA A 50 8.96 -6.67 2.07
N ARG A 51 9.68 -7.62 2.68
CA ARG A 51 9.17 -8.96 2.94
C ARG A 51 7.95 -8.95 3.86
N ARG A 52 7.99 -8.16 4.94
CA ARG A 52 6.86 -7.96 5.85
C ARG A 52 5.65 -7.36 5.13
N LEU A 53 5.86 -6.29 4.37
CA LEU A 53 4.79 -5.62 3.63
C LEU A 53 4.18 -6.52 2.56
N ARG A 54 4.97 -7.34 1.83
CA ARG A 54 4.42 -8.33 0.89
C ARG A 54 3.53 -9.35 1.58
N HIS A 55 3.98 -9.87 2.73
CA HIS A 55 3.21 -10.86 3.48
C HIS A 55 1.86 -10.30 3.94
N VAL A 56 1.89 -9.09 4.51
CA VAL A 56 0.70 -8.38 4.97
C VAL A 56 -0.20 -7.92 3.81
N ALA A 57 0.37 -7.47 2.69
CA ALA A 57 -0.43 -7.04 1.54
C ALA A 57 -1.17 -8.23 0.89
N ARG A 58 -0.57 -9.43 0.91
CA ARG A 58 -1.17 -10.64 0.34
C ARG A 58 -2.51 -10.99 0.98
N THR A 59 -2.68 -10.72 2.27
CA THR A 59 -3.94 -10.98 2.98
C THR A 59 -5.05 -9.98 2.61
N MET A 60 -4.71 -8.86 1.99
CA MET A 60 -5.64 -7.79 1.59
C MET A 60 -5.86 -7.72 0.08
N LEU A 61 -5.21 -8.59 -0.71
CA LEU A 61 -5.43 -8.65 -2.15
C LEU A 61 -6.88 -8.99 -2.51
N GLY A 62 -7.58 -9.74 -1.64
CA GLY A 62 -9.00 -10.07 -1.84
C GLY A 62 -9.95 -8.87 -1.72
N ASP A 63 -9.51 -7.78 -1.08
CA ASP A 63 -10.30 -6.55 -0.95
C ASP A 63 -10.12 -5.61 -2.16
N LEU A 64 -9.18 -5.93 -3.06
CA LEU A 64 -8.87 -5.16 -4.26
C LEU A 64 -9.62 -5.72 -5.46
N GLY A 65 -10.17 -4.83 -6.30
CA GLY A 65 -10.73 -5.22 -7.58
C GLY A 65 -9.64 -5.73 -8.54
N ALA A 66 -10.04 -6.49 -9.57
CA ALA A 66 -9.12 -7.11 -10.52
C ALA A 66 -8.12 -6.12 -11.15
N CYS A 67 -8.52 -4.86 -11.34
CA CYS A 67 -7.70 -3.82 -11.95
C CYS A 67 -7.29 -2.71 -10.97
N ASP A 68 -7.42 -2.96 -9.67
CA ASP A 68 -6.96 -2.02 -8.66
C ASP A 68 -5.45 -2.04 -8.56
N ARG A 69 -4.87 -0.85 -8.47
CA ARG A 69 -3.44 -0.66 -8.28
C ARG A 69 -3.20 -0.01 -6.92
N MET A 70 -2.53 -0.74 -6.04
CA MET A 70 -2.14 -0.27 -4.71
C MET A 70 -0.64 -0.03 -4.66
N VAL A 71 -0.22 1.11 -4.11
CA VAL A 71 1.18 1.42 -3.85
C VAL A 71 1.36 1.72 -2.36
N ILE A 72 2.26 0.98 -1.71
CA ILE A 72 2.58 1.17 -0.30
C ILE A 72 3.96 1.82 -0.19
N ARG A 73 4.02 3.03 0.36
CA ARG A 73 5.25 3.74 0.67
C ARG A 73 5.61 3.55 2.14
N ALA A 74 6.72 2.89 2.41
CA ALA A 74 7.27 2.75 3.76
C ALA A 74 7.91 4.07 4.21
N LEU A 75 7.61 4.49 5.44
CA LEU A 75 8.25 5.64 6.10
C LEU A 75 9.41 5.16 6.99
N PRO A 76 10.35 6.04 7.39
CA PRO A 76 11.53 5.62 8.17
C PRO A 76 11.20 4.87 9.47
N SER A 77 10.07 5.19 10.10
CA SER A 77 9.61 4.53 11.32
C SER A 77 9.15 3.07 11.10
N SER A 78 8.86 2.66 9.86
CA SER A 78 8.40 1.30 9.52
C SER A 78 9.40 0.20 9.90
N ARG A 79 10.69 0.54 10.04
CA ARG A 79 11.74 -0.42 10.42
C ARG A 79 11.64 -0.88 11.87
N ASN A 80 11.11 -0.01 12.75
CA ASN A 80 11.06 -0.22 14.19
C ASN A 80 9.75 -0.83 14.70
N VAL A 81 8.75 -0.97 13.83
CA VAL A 81 7.44 -1.50 14.20
C VAL A 81 7.26 -2.96 13.81
N SER A 82 6.39 -3.66 14.53
CA SER A 82 6.05 -5.07 14.27
C SER A 82 5.24 -5.22 12.98
N SER A 83 5.25 -6.42 12.41
CA SER A 83 4.40 -6.77 11.25
C SER A 83 2.91 -6.57 11.56
N ALA A 84 2.47 -6.94 12.76
CA ALA A 84 1.08 -6.74 13.21
C ALA A 84 0.66 -5.26 13.21
N ARG A 85 1.56 -4.36 13.63
CA ARG A 85 1.29 -2.92 13.60
C ARG A 85 1.22 -2.39 12.16
N LEU A 86 2.13 -2.84 11.30
CA LEU A 86 2.09 -2.51 9.86
C LEU A 86 0.79 -3.02 9.21
N GLU A 87 0.33 -4.21 9.58
CA GLU A 87 -0.93 -4.78 9.11
C GLU A 87 -2.14 -3.97 9.55
N GLN A 88 -2.22 -3.59 10.82
CA GLN A 88 -3.30 -2.74 11.31
C GLN A 88 -3.32 -1.38 10.59
N GLN A 89 -2.15 -0.78 10.36
CA GLN A 89 -2.05 0.46 9.61
C GLN A 89 -2.44 0.29 8.14
N LEU A 90 -2.00 -0.79 7.49
CA LEU A 90 -2.37 -1.06 6.11
C LEU A 90 -3.88 -1.25 5.96
N ARG A 91 -4.52 -2.06 6.84
CA ARG A 91 -5.99 -2.23 6.90
C ARG A 91 -6.70 -0.88 7.04
N ARG A 92 -6.27 -0.05 8.00
CA ARG A 92 -6.86 1.28 8.23
C ARG A 92 -6.67 2.20 7.02
N GLY A 93 -5.50 2.14 6.39
CA GLY A 93 -5.17 2.91 5.20
C GLY A 93 -6.03 2.49 4.01
N LEU A 94 -6.12 1.19 3.75
CA LEU A 94 -6.94 0.61 2.68
C LEU A 94 -8.42 0.95 2.87
N ARG A 95 -8.98 0.74 4.07
CA ARG A 95 -10.39 1.08 4.36
C ARG A 95 -10.67 2.55 4.10
N ARG A 96 -9.82 3.45 4.62
CA ARG A 96 -9.95 4.90 4.35
C ARG A 96 -9.82 5.23 2.87
N ALA A 97 -8.93 4.54 2.15
CA ALA A 97 -8.74 4.76 0.74
C ALA A 97 -9.97 4.30 -0.08
N CYS A 98 -10.55 3.15 0.26
CA CYS A 98 -11.79 2.64 -0.31
C CYS A 98 -12.98 3.56 0.01
N ASP A 99 -13.11 4.01 1.26
CA ASP A 99 -14.18 4.93 1.68
C ASP A 99 -14.11 6.28 0.93
N SER A 100 -12.91 6.80 0.69
CA SER A 100 -12.73 8.07 -0.04
C SER A 100 -12.78 7.89 -1.56
N ALA A 101 -12.58 6.65 -2.07
CA ALA A 101 -12.80 6.31 -3.47
C ALA A 101 -14.28 6.17 -3.81
N ALA A 102 -15.11 5.76 -2.85
CA ALA A 102 -16.57 5.71 -3.00
C ALA A 102 -17.23 7.10 -2.97
N LYS A 103 -16.49 8.14 -2.57
CA LYS A 103 -16.97 9.52 -2.43
C LYS A 103 -16.58 10.44 -3.59
N GLN A 104 -15.95 9.91 -4.64
CA GLN A 104 -15.45 10.62 -5.81
C GLN A 104 -16.14 10.15 -7.08
#